data_AF-A0A8X7W0Y5-F1
#
_entry.id   AF-A0A8X7W0Y5-F1
#
_cell.length_a   1.000
_cell.length_b   1.000
_cell.length_c   1.000
_cell.angle_alpha   90.00
_cell.angle_beta   90.00
_cell.angle_gamma   90.00
#
_symmetry.space_group_name_H-M   'P 1'
#
loop_
_entity.id
_entity.type
_entity.pdbx_description
1 polymer ?
#
loop_
_entity_poly.entity_id
_entity_poly.type
_entity_poly.pdbx_seq_one_letter_code
_entity_poly.pdbx_strand_id
1 'polypeptide(L)'
;MGDVGVKLPHISNMHDSHVQMILIKDILAHKEEVGELLNISTVQLDPPVTPKFLPKLETQGKFTLSCSLGKFTLDDALVDSGASVNVISMEMVKSLEIENMEPNTSSLMFGDSSSTIPLGLIKDYPMKIGDCIIPIDGN
;
A
#
# COMPACT_ATOMS: atom_id res chain seq x y z
N MET A 1 -21.42 -2.20 35.99
CA MET A 1 -21.37 -3.08 34.80
C MET A 1 -21.17 -2.14 33.62
N GLY A 2 -19.94 -2.07 33.10
CA GLY A 2 -19.61 -1.18 31.99
C GLY A 2 -20.03 -1.83 30.69
N ASP A 3 -20.90 -1.15 29.96
CA ASP A 3 -21.39 -1.55 28.65
C ASP A 3 -20.21 -1.64 27.68
N VAL A 4 -19.91 -2.84 27.15
CA VAL A 4 -18.89 -3.04 26.11
C VAL A 4 -19.52 -2.62 24.79
N GLY A 5 -19.68 -1.30 24.63
CA GLY A 5 -20.16 -0.71 23.38
C GLY A 5 -19.04 -0.71 22.36
N VAL A 6 -19.16 -1.54 21.31
CA VAL A 6 -18.27 -1.48 20.15
C VAL A 6 -18.56 -0.18 19.41
N LYS A 7 -17.60 0.74 19.38
CA LYS A 7 -17.73 2.01 18.66
C LYS A 7 -17.70 1.73 17.16
N LEU A 8 -18.86 1.80 16.51
CA LEU A 8 -18.96 1.59 15.06
C LEU A 8 -18.28 2.74 14.29
N PRO A 9 -17.62 2.45 13.15
CA PRO A 9 -16.98 3.46 12.31
C PRO A 9 -18.01 4.45 11.75
N HIS A 10 -17.57 5.71 11.57
CA HIS A 10 -18.39 6.77 10.99
C HIS A 10 -18.61 6.50 9.49
N ILE A 11 -19.87 6.38 9.07
CA ILE A 11 -20.19 6.10 7.67
C ILE A 11 -20.53 7.42 6.96
N SER A 12 -19.66 7.85 6.06
CA SER A 12 -19.73 9.18 5.44
C SER A 12 -20.60 9.24 4.18
N ASN A 13 -20.96 8.12 3.55
CA ASN A 13 -21.89 8.09 2.40
C ASN A 13 -22.68 6.76 2.33
N MET A 14 -23.81 6.76 1.62
CA MET A 14 -24.75 5.63 1.56
C MET A 14 -24.20 4.38 0.85
N HIS A 15 -23.26 4.55 -0.08
CA HIS A 15 -22.63 3.43 -0.79
C HIS A 15 -21.73 2.63 0.18
N ASP A 16 -20.94 3.34 0.99
CA ASP A 16 -20.08 2.73 2.00
C ASP A 16 -20.90 2.06 3.12
N SER A 17 -22.07 2.61 3.47
CA SER A 17 -23.03 1.95 4.37
C SER A 17 -23.50 0.60 3.83
N HIS A 18 -23.77 0.54 2.52
CA HIS A 18 -24.25 -0.66 1.87
C HIS A 18 -23.16 -1.74 1.82
N VAL A 19 -21.93 -1.37 1.46
CA VAL A 19 -20.77 -2.27 1.45
C VAL A 19 -20.45 -2.78 2.85
N GLN A 20 -20.43 -1.91 3.86
CA GLN A 20 -20.24 -2.29 5.27
C GLN A 20 -21.34 -3.25 5.74
N MET A 21 -22.60 -3.00 5.40
CA MET A 21 -23.72 -3.88 5.75
C MET A 21 -23.58 -5.26 5.10
N ILE A 22 -23.16 -5.33 3.83
CA ILE A 22 -22.92 -6.61 3.15
C ILE A 22 -21.80 -7.37 3.86
N LEU A 23 -20.67 -6.71 4.12
CA LEU A 23 -19.55 -7.33 4.81
C LEU A 23 -19.93 -7.85 6.21
N ILE A 24 -20.68 -7.07 6.99
CA ILE A 24 -21.15 -7.49 8.32
C ILE A 24 -22.08 -8.70 8.21
N LYS A 25 -22.98 -8.72 7.22
CA LYS A 25 -23.88 -9.87 7.00
C LYS A 25 -23.11 -11.12 6.60
N ASP A 26 -22.10 -10.98 5.74
CA ASP A 26 -21.26 -12.09 5.30
C ASP A 26 -20.42 -12.65 6.47
N ILE A 27 -19.85 -11.78 7.31
CA ILE A 27 -19.13 -12.19 8.52
C ILE A 27 -20.05 -12.93 9.49
N LEU A 28 -21.28 -12.43 9.70
CA LEU A 28 -22.25 -13.08 10.58
C LEU A 28 -22.74 -14.42 10.03
N ALA A 29 -22.86 -14.55 8.71
CA ALA A 29 -23.24 -15.78 8.03
C ALA A 29 -22.16 -16.86 8.14
N HIS A 30 -20.88 -16.48 8.14
CA HIS A 30 -19.72 -17.39 8.21
C HIS A 30 -18.98 -17.31 9.55
N LYS A 31 -19.71 -16.97 10.64
CA LYS A 31 -19.12 -16.65 11.95
C LYS A 31 -18.27 -17.78 12.55
N GLU A 32 -18.58 -19.05 12.26
CA GLU A 32 -17.81 -20.21 12.75
C GLU A 32 -16.46 -20.32 12.04
N GLU A 33 -16.43 -20.20 10.71
CA GLU A 33 -15.21 -20.20 9.91
C GLU A 33 -14.30 -19.01 10.25
N VAL A 34 -14.90 -17.83 10.41
CA VAL A 34 -14.19 -16.63 10.90
C VAL A 34 -13.67 -16.86 12.31
N GLY A 35 -14.45 -17.52 13.18
CA GLY A 35 -14.05 -17.89 14.53
C GLY A 35 -12.85 -18.85 14.53
N GLU A 36 -12.82 -19.85 13.67
CA GLU A 36 -11.71 -20.79 13.52
C GLU A 36 -10.44 -20.10 13.00
N LEU A 37 -10.55 -19.21 12.01
CA LEU A 37 -9.41 -18.41 11.51
C LEU A 37 -8.82 -17.48 12.59
N LEU A 38 -9.68 -16.86 13.39
CA LEU A 38 -9.23 -16.06 14.54
C LEU A 38 -8.60 -16.96 15.62
N ASN A 39 -9.12 -18.17 15.82
CA ASN A 39 -8.54 -19.14 16.75
C ASN A 39 -7.18 -19.66 16.28
N ILE A 40 -6.99 -19.87 14.98
CA ILE A 40 -5.68 -20.22 14.40
C ILE A 40 -4.67 -19.09 14.64
N SER A 41 -5.12 -17.83 14.56
CA SER A 41 -4.30 -16.66 14.90
C SER A 41 -3.98 -16.56 16.40
N THR A 42 -4.74 -17.22 17.28
CA THR A 42 -4.51 -17.27 18.74
C THR A 42 -3.91 -18.60 19.23
N VAL A 43 -3.65 -19.58 18.34
CA VAL A 43 -2.81 -20.73 18.70
C VAL A 43 -1.42 -20.18 18.99
N GLN A 44 -1.13 -19.97 20.28
CA GLN A 44 0.22 -19.77 20.77
C GLN A 44 1.04 -20.99 20.35
N LEU A 45 1.87 -20.83 19.31
CA LEU A 45 3.02 -21.70 19.13
C LEU A 45 3.85 -21.57 20.42
N ASP A 46 4.19 -22.70 21.05
CA ASP A 46 5.16 -22.73 22.16
C ASP A 46 6.53 -23.18 21.61
N PRO A 47 7.58 -22.36 21.75
CA PRO A 47 7.59 -21.06 22.42
C PRO A 47 6.94 -19.97 21.54
N PRO A 48 6.37 -18.91 22.16
CA PRO A 48 5.73 -17.82 21.44
C PRO A 48 6.66 -17.24 20.39
N VAL A 49 6.37 -17.48 19.11
CA VAL A 49 7.02 -16.73 18.03
C VAL A 49 6.46 -15.32 18.14
N THR A 50 7.18 -14.45 18.83
CA THR A 50 6.93 -13.01 18.78
C THR A 50 6.91 -12.67 17.28
N PRO A 51 5.83 -12.06 16.74
CA PRO A 51 5.90 -11.53 15.40
C PRO A 51 7.15 -10.67 15.37
N LYS A 52 8.12 -11.05 14.53
CA LYS A 52 9.33 -10.26 14.31
C LYS A 52 8.87 -9.01 13.57
N PHE A 53 8.29 -8.07 14.30
CA PHE A 53 8.32 -6.70 13.87
C PHE A 53 9.79 -6.36 13.77
N LEU A 54 10.21 -5.97 12.57
CA LEU A 54 11.54 -5.39 12.38
C LEU A 54 11.64 -4.28 13.43
N PRO A 55 12.68 -4.30 14.30
CA PRO A 55 12.84 -3.27 15.31
C PRO A 55 12.81 -1.93 14.61
N LYS A 56 11.92 -1.04 15.04
CA LYS A 56 11.86 0.33 14.54
C LYS A 56 13.19 0.98 14.91
N LEU A 57 14.08 1.09 13.94
CA LEU A 57 15.39 1.72 14.13
C LEU A 57 15.16 3.16 14.61
N GLU A 58 15.79 3.53 15.72
CA GLU A 58 15.72 4.89 16.29
C GLU A 58 16.30 5.95 15.34
N THR A 59 17.13 5.53 14.39
CA THR A 59 17.39 6.28 13.17
C THR A 59 16.25 6.03 12.21
N GLN A 60 15.52 7.07 11.82
CA GLN A 60 14.65 7.05 10.63
C GLN A 60 15.55 6.89 9.39
N GLY A 61 16.13 5.70 9.25
CA GLY A 61 17.01 5.35 8.16
C GLY A 61 16.18 5.36 6.90
N LYS A 62 16.68 6.04 5.87
CA LYS A 62 16.15 5.93 4.51
C LYS A 62 16.15 4.44 4.15
N PHE A 63 14.99 3.81 4.10
CA PHE A 63 14.90 2.43 3.62
C PHE A 63 15.04 2.51 2.11
N THR A 64 16.16 2.00 1.60
CA THR A 64 16.44 1.93 0.17
C THR A 64 16.48 0.48 -0.29
N LEU A 65 16.05 0.26 -1.52
CA LEU A 65 16.20 -1.01 -2.22
C LEU A 65 16.86 -0.77 -3.57
N SER A 66 17.70 -1.72 -3.96
CA SER A 66 18.19 -1.74 -5.33
C SER A 66 17.10 -2.26 -6.24
N CYS A 67 16.75 -1.50 -7.27
CA CYS A 67 15.77 -1.90 -8.27
C CYS A 67 16.22 -1.50 -9.67
N SER A 68 15.53 -2.00 -10.67
CA SER A 68 15.73 -1.60 -12.06
C SER A 68 14.41 -1.16 -12.67
N LEU A 69 14.46 -0.04 -13.38
CA LEU A 69 13.33 0.55 -14.09
C LEU A 69 13.74 0.66 -15.55
N GLY A 70 13.24 -0.27 -16.37
CA GLY A 70 13.65 -0.39 -17.77
C GLY A 70 15.16 -0.63 -17.88
N LYS A 71 15.90 0.33 -18.46
CA LYS A 71 17.36 0.26 -18.63
C LYS A 71 18.17 0.81 -17.45
N PHE A 72 17.53 1.43 -16.46
CA PHE A 72 18.24 2.02 -15.32
C PHE A 72 18.28 1.05 -14.16
N THR A 73 19.44 0.97 -13.51
CA THR A 73 19.60 0.35 -12.20
C THR A 73 19.71 1.47 -11.17
N LEU A 74 18.83 1.43 -10.16
CA LEU A 74 18.78 2.35 -9.04
C LEU A 74 19.26 1.59 -7.81
N ASP A 75 20.48 1.86 -7.36
CA ASP A 75 21.05 1.11 -6.22
C ASP A 75 20.38 1.46 -4.89
N ASP A 76 19.87 2.69 -4.77
CA ASP A 76 19.34 3.28 -3.53
C ASP A 76 17.93 3.90 -3.70
N ALA A 77 17.02 3.18 -4.35
CA ALA A 77 15.64 3.65 -4.53
C ALA A 77 14.93 3.74 -3.18
N LEU A 78 14.38 4.91 -2.83
CA LEU A 78 13.63 5.12 -1.60
C LEU A 78 12.36 4.27 -1.63
N VAL A 79 12.10 3.53 -0.56
CA VAL A 79 10.85 2.82 -0.34
C VAL A 79 10.07 3.56 0.73
N ASP A 80 8.98 4.20 0.30
CA ASP A 80 8.07 4.93 1.18
C ASP A 80 6.76 4.16 1.32
N SER A 81 6.57 3.46 2.44
CA SER A 81 5.31 2.78 2.74
C SER A 81 4.15 3.74 3.04
N GLY A 82 4.44 5.03 3.26
CA GLY A 82 3.45 6.08 3.42
C GLY A 82 2.96 6.67 2.09
N ALA A 83 3.65 6.39 0.98
CA ALA A 83 3.24 6.82 -0.33
C ALA A 83 2.21 5.85 -0.93
N SER A 84 1.10 6.37 -1.42
CA SER A 84 0.08 5.58 -2.13
C SER A 84 0.36 5.43 -3.63
N VAL A 85 1.35 6.15 -4.15
CA VAL A 85 1.69 6.18 -5.58
C VAL A 85 3.21 6.27 -5.78
N ASN A 86 3.69 5.77 -6.91
CA ASN A 86 5.08 5.94 -7.34
C ASN A 86 5.21 7.22 -8.20
N VAL A 87 6.28 7.98 -7.99
CA VAL A 87 6.55 9.23 -8.74
C VAL A 87 7.97 9.17 -9.31
N ILE A 88 8.12 9.56 -10.58
CA ILE A 88 9.42 9.74 -11.22
C ILE A 88 9.54 11.16 -11.80
N SER A 89 10.77 11.67 -11.89
CA SER A 89 11.02 13.00 -12.43
C SER A 89 10.90 13.02 -13.95
N MET A 90 10.63 14.20 -14.52
CA MET A 90 10.61 14.40 -15.98
C MET A 90 11.97 14.11 -16.64
N GLU A 91 13.06 14.30 -15.90
CA GLU A 91 14.40 13.91 -16.35
C GLU A 91 14.50 12.38 -16.50
N MET A 92 13.94 11.63 -15.57
CA MET A 92 13.91 10.18 -15.65
C MET A 92 13.02 9.70 -16.80
N VAL A 93 11.87 10.34 -17.05
CA VAL A 93 11.02 10.07 -18.22
C VAL A 93 11.80 10.21 -19.53
N LYS A 94 12.55 11.32 -19.70
CA LYS A 94 13.42 11.53 -20.87
C LYS A 94 14.50 10.47 -20.97
N SER A 95 15.13 10.13 -19.85
CA SER A 95 16.21 9.15 -19.81
C SER A 95 15.72 7.73 -20.15
N LEU A 96 14.49 7.39 -19.75
CA LEU A 96 13.77 6.16 -20.10
C LEU A 96 13.26 6.15 -21.55
N GLU A 97 13.42 7.25 -22.30
CA GLU A 97 12.92 7.42 -23.67
C GLU A 97 11.41 7.17 -23.75
N ILE A 98 10.67 7.57 -22.71
CA ILE A 98 9.20 7.48 -22.67
C ILE A 98 8.64 8.69 -23.42
N GLU A 99 8.10 8.43 -24.61
CA GLU A 99 7.54 9.47 -25.49
C GLU A 99 6.08 9.79 -25.16
N ASN A 100 5.32 8.81 -24.67
CA ASN A 100 3.88 8.93 -24.43
C ASN A 100 3.55 8.72 -22.95
N MET A 101 2.79 9.64 -22.40
CA MET A 101 2.18 9.55 -21.08
C MET A 101 0.68 9.80 -21.22
N GLU A 102 -0.12 9.00 -20.52
CA GLU A 102 -1.57 9.20 -20.48
C GLU A 102 -1.88 10.53 -19.77
N PRO A 103 -2.74 11.39 -20.34
CA PRO A 103 -3.17 12.60 -19.66
C PRO A 103 -3.76 12.28 -18.29
N ASN A 104 -3.32 12.98 -17.25
CA ASN A 104 -3.85 12.84 -15.90
C ASN A 104 -4.16 14.21 -15.34
N THR A 105 -5.37 14.37 -14.79
CA THR A 105 -5.83 15.61 -14.14
C THR A 105 -5.86 15.49 -12.61
N SER A 106 -5.47 14.32 -12.07
CA SER A 106 -5.37 14.08 -10.63
C SER A 106 -4.25 14.94 -10.03
N SER A 107 -4.46 15.41 -8.80
CA SER A 107 -3.44 16.12 -8.03
C SER A 107 -2.77 15.17 -7.04
N LEU A 108 -1.45 15.30 -6.90
CA LEU A 108 -0.67 14.65 -5.85
C LEU A 108 -0.53 15.60 -4.67
N MET A 109 -0.76 15.10 -3.47
CA MET A 109 -0.52 15.82 -2.22
C MET A 109 0.64 15.17 -1.48
N PHE A 110 1.60 15.99 -1.05
CA PHE A 110 2.77 15.54 -0.32
C PHE A 110 2.58 15.72 1.20
N GLY A 111 3.41 15.04 1.98
CA GLY A 111 3.35 15.10 3.45
C GLY A 111 3.63 16.49 4.04
N ASP A 112 4.19 17.41 3.26
CA ASP A 112 4.40 18.82 3.62
C ASP A 112 3.21 19.73 3.25
N SER A 113 2.07 19.13 2.88
CA SER A 113 0.87 19.82 2.38
C SER A 113 1.05 20.56 1.04
N SER A 114 2.20 20.42 0.38
CA SER A 114 2.34 20.86 -1.01
C SER A 114 1.56 19.94 -1.94
N SER A 115 1.20 20.46 -3.12
CA SER A 115 0.52 19.66 -4.14
C SER A 115 1.02 20.00 -5.54
N THR A 116 0.92 19.02 -6.44
CA THR A 116 1.30 19.20 -7.83
C THR A 116 0.41 18.37 -8.74
N ILE A 117 0.26 18.80 -9.99
CA ILE A 117 -0.44 18.04 -11.03
C ILE A 117 0.63 17.33 -11.85
N PRO A 118 0.64 15.98 -11.90
CA PRO A 118 1.57 15.24 -12.74
C PRO A 118 1.36 15.60 -14.21
N LEU A 119 2.45 15.58 -14.98
CA LEU A 119 2.39 15.83 -16.43
C LEU A 119 1.66 14.72 -17.19
N GLY A 120 1.63 13.52 -16.61
CA GLY A 120 0.88 12.38 -17.13
C GLY A 120 1.10 11.15 -16.26
N LEU A 121 0.44 10.06 -16.66
CA LEU A 121 0.57 8.74 -16.05
C LEU A 121 1.32 7.81 -16.99
N ILE A 122 2.22 7.02 -16.43
CA ILE A 122 2.90 5.93 -17.14
C ILE A 122 2.29 4.63 -16.60
N LYS A 123 1.66 3.86 -17.47
CA LYS A 123 1.06 2.56 -17.12
C LYS A 123 1.98 1.42 -17.50
N ASP A 124 1.86 0.30 -16.78
CA ASP A 124 2.50 -0.98 -17.11
C ASP A 124 4.03 -0.92 -17.29
N TYR A 125 4.70 0.06 -16.68
CA TYR A 125 6.15 0.16 -16.82
C TYR A 125 6.82 -0.89 -15.91
N PRO A 126 7.67 -1.78 -16.44
CA PRO A 126 8.22 -2.86 -15.62
C PRO A 126 9.27 -2.34 -14.65
N MET A 127 9.06 -2.58 -13.35
CA MET A 127 10.09 -2.44 -12.32
C MET A 127 10.52 -3.82 -11.84
N LYS A 128 11.83 -4.02 -11.70
CA LYS A 128 12.41 -5.27 -11.22
C LYS A 128 13.17 -5.04 -9.92
N ILE A 129 12.89 -5.87 -8.92
CA ILE A 129 13.56 -5.86 -7.61
C ILE A 129 14.13 -7.26 -7.40
N GLY A 130 15.46 -7.38 -7.32
CA GLY A 130 16.13 -8.68 -7.38
C GLY A 130 15.73 -9.43 -8.66
N ASP A 131 15.15 -10.61 -8.55
CA ASP A 131 14.66 -11.41 -9.68
C ASP A 131 13.17 -11.22 -9.98
N CYS A 132 12.45 -10.45 -9.16
CA CYS A 132 11.00 -10.26 -9.28
C CYS A 132 10.67 -9.06 -10.17
N ILE A 133 9.76 -9.24 -11.12
CA ILE A 133 9.12 -8.13 -11.85
C ILE A 133 7.85 -7.76 -11.09
N ILE A 134 7.78 -6.50 -10.64
CA ILE A 134 6.66 -5.97 -9.86
C ILE A 134 5.73 -5.20 -10.81
N PRO A 135 4.45 -5.56 -10.90
CA PRO A 135 3.46 -4.72 -11.57
C PRO A 135 3.36 -3.39 -10.81
N ILE A 136 3.51 -2.27 -11.51
CA ILE A 136 3.49 -0.93 -10.89
C ILE A 136 2.04 -0.46 -10.67
N ASP A 137 1.07 -1.20 -11.18
CA ASP A 137 -0.36 -1.01 -11.03
C ASP A 137 -1.01 -2.17 -10.27
N GLY A 138 -1.82 -1.82 -9.27
CA GLY A 138 -2.66 -2.78 -8.56
C GLY A 138 -3.90 -3.08 -9.39
N ASN A 139 -4.01 -4.30 -9.88
CA ASN A 139 -5.29 -4.90 -10.27
C ASN A 139 -5.47 -6.21 -9.51
#